data_AF-A0A0E0H3T7-F1
#
_entry.id   AF-A0A0E0H3T7-F1
#
_cell.length_a   1.000
_cell.length_b   1.000
_cell.length_c   1.000
_cell.angle_alpha   90.00
_cell.angle_beta   90.00
_cell.angle_gamma   90.00
#
_symmetry.space_group_name_H-M   'P 1'
#
loop_
_entity.id
_entity.type
_entity.pdbx_description
1 polymer ?
#
loop_
_entity_poly.entity_id
_entity_poly.type
_entity_poly.pdbx_seq_one_letter_code
_entity_poly.pdbx_strand_id
1 'polypeptide(L)'
;MAPPRPSPAARLLREYGWDLLLGSIAAFYAVMVPYTKVEESFNVQAMHDILYHNYHIEKYDHLEFPGVVPRSFIGALVVSVISSPAVFVMHLCHVPKVYGLLAVRIVLGSIILMTLRLLRVQVKRKFGHHAEAFYLILTATQFHLLFYSTRPLPNVLALAFVNLTYYFWFKGNHRRTLQALIVAAVIFRCDMILLLGTIGLALLLTHSIHWYFTSALPRSMLVAYPLCMVGALLDRRIVPYILPVFSFVVLYSKLPHKELRFIMASIPMLNVYNNRKKTGWKLLYVLMIGGFLSSLGYSGVTFMASYNNYPGGYALKALHEADSVMKDKIVHIDAFTAMSGVSRFCESEYPWSEHRHISGYKCLFAVDGFSRAKIQPRIPLLSLVKEPKVFAHGNTRDPDILSLNWPGCP
;
A
#
# COMPACT_ATOMS: atom_id res chain seq x y z
N MET A 1 -13.48 -17.81 -45.39
CA MET A 1 -12.11 -17.40 -45.01
C MET A 1 -11.98 -17.46 -43.50
N ALA A 2 -11.05 -18.26 -42.97
CA ALA A 2 -10.72 -18.20 -41.55
C ALA A 2 -10.09 -16.83 -41.24
N PRO A 3 -10.41 -16.20 -40.10
CA PRO A 3 -9.81 -14.92 -39.74
C PRO A 3 -8.28 -15.07 -39.63
N PRO A 4 -7.51 -14.05 -40.04
CA PRO A 4 -6.05 -14.09 -39.99
C PRO A 4 -5.58 -14.37 -38.56
N ARG A 5 -4.53 -15.21 -38.43
CA ARG A 5 -3.95 -15.52 -37.12
C ARG A 5 -3.44 -14.21 -36.50
N PRO A 6 -3.79 -13.91 -35.24
CA PRO A 6 -3.34 -12.68 -34.59
C PRO A 6 -1.81 -12.67 -34.46
N SER A 7 -1.23 -11.48 -34.63
CA SER A 7 0.22 -11.27 -34.43
C SER A 7 0.66 -11.68 -33.02
N PRO A 8 1.95 -12.02 -32.81
CA PRO A 8 2.47 -12.34 -31.48
C PRO A 8 2.18 -11.25 -30.44
N ALA A 9 2.31 -9.98 -30.83
CA ALA A 9 1.97 -8.83 -29.98
C ALA A 9 0.47 -8.76 -29.63
N ALA A 10 -0.41 -9.00 -30.61
CA ALA A 10 -1.86 -9.04 -30.36
C ALA A 10 -2.26 -10.21 -29.45
N ARG A 11 -1.56 -11.35 -29.53
CA ARG A 11 -1.76 -12.48 -28.62
C ARG A 11 -1.32 -12.15 -27.20
N LEU A 12 -0.14 -11.52 -27.06
CA LEU A 12 0.39 -11.12 -25.75
C LEU A 12 -0.48 -10.05 -25.08
N LEU A 13 -0.94 -9.05 -25.83
CA LEU A 13 -1.91 -8.05 -25.35
C LEU A 13 -3.25 -8.68 -24.95
N ARG A 14 -3.71 -9.70 -25.68
CA ARG A 14 -4.97 -10.38 -25.35
C ARG A 14 -4.86 -11.21 -24.06
N GLU A 15 -3.68 -11.76 -23.76
CA GLU A 15 -3.46 -12.59 -22.58
C GLU A 15 -3.04 -11.79 -21.34
N TYR A 16 -2.20 -10.76 -21.53
CA TYR A 16 -1.55 -10.00 -20.45
C TYR A 16 -1.92 -8.52 -20.42
N GLY A 17 -2.69 -7.99 -21.38
CA GLY A 17 -3.00 -6.56 -21.45
C GLY A 17 -3.64 -6.01 -20.18
N TRP A 18 -4.50 -6.80 -19.53
CA TRP A 18 -5.07 -6.44 -18.23
C TRP A 18 -4.08 -6.49 -17.08
N ASP A 19 -3.13 -7.43 -17.10
CA ASP A 19 -2.06 -7.52 -16.10
C ASP A 19 -1.11 -6.31 -16.24
N LEU A 20 -0.80 -5.94 -17.47
CA LEU A 20 0.00 -4.75 -17.77
C LEU A 20 -0.69 -3.48 -17.29
N LEU A 21 -2.00 -3.32 -17.50
CA LEU A 21 -2.75 -2.16 -17.00
C LEU A 21 -2.62 -2.01 -15.48
N LEU A 22 -2.90 -3.07 -14.72
CA LEU A 22 -2.80 -3.02 -13.25
C LEU A 22 -1.35 -2.80 -12.80
N GLY A 23 -0.39 -3.44 -13.48
CA GLY A 23 1.05 -3.26 -13.25
C GLY A 23 1.50 -1.82 -13.46
N SER A 24 1.08 -1.19 -14.55
CA SER A 24 1.40 0.22 -14.85
C SER A 24 0.83 1.17 -13.81
N ILE A 25 -0.40 0.95 -13.33
CA ILE A 25 -1.00 1.78 -12.27
C ILE A 25 -0.26 1.60 -10.95
N ALA A 26 0.05 0.36 -10.57
CA ALA A 26 0.81 0.08 -9.34
C ALA A 26 2.24 0.65 -9.39
N ALA A 27 2.92 0.52 -10.53
CA ALA A 27 4.24 1.09 -10.76
C ALA A 27 4.20 2.63 -10.72
N PHE A 28 3.19 3.25 -11.34
CA PHE A 28 2.97 4.70 -11.25
C PHE A 28 2.86 5.16 -9.79
N TYR A 29 2.09 4.46 -8.95
CA TYR A 29 2.00 4.79 -7.53
C TYR A 29 3.32 4.57 -6.77
N ALA A 30 4.08 3.53 -7.10
CA ALA A 30 5.38 3.28 -6.47
C ALA A 30 6.40 4.38 -6.80
N VAL A 31 6.43 4.85 -8.05
CA VAL A 31 7.33 5.91 -8.52
C VAL A 31 6.92 7.27 -7.97
N MET A 32 5.63 7.62 -8.06
CA MET A 32 5.15 8.94 -7.65
C MET A 32 5.18 9.14 -6.14
N VAL A 33 5.05 8.07 -5.36
CA VAL A 33 5.03 8.16 -3.89
C VAL A 33 6.15 7.27 -3.33
N PRO A 34 7.42 7.70 -3.42
CA PRO A 34 8.59 6.85 -3.15
C PRO A 34 8.79 6.55 -1.66
N TYR A 35 8.36 7.45 -0.78
CA TYR A 35 8.57 7.36 0.66
C TYR A 35 7.56 6.47 1.40
N THR A 36 7.93 6.06 2.61
CA THR A 36 7.24 5.08 3.44
C THR A 36 6.73 5.67 4.75
N LYS A 37 5.65 5.12 5.30
CA LYS A 37 5.16 5.49 6.64
C LYS A 37 5.68 4.55 7.73
N VAL A 38 5.48 4.93 9.00
CA VAL A 38 5.87 4.15 10.19
C VAL A 38 5.29 2.74 10.21
N GLU A 39 4.12 2.53 9.62
CA GLU A 39 3.47 1.23 9.54
C GLU A 39 4.25 0.23 8.66
N GLU A 40 5.02 0.76 7.72
CA GLU A 40 5.84 0.03 6.75
C GLU A 40 7.27 -0.18 7.27
N SER A 41 7.71 0.65 8.22
CA SER A 41 9.12 0.77 8.63
C SER A 41 9.75 -0.57 8.97
N PHE A 42 9.09 -1.39 9.80
CA PHE A 42 9.63 -2.70 10.19
C PHE A 42 10.12 -3.54 9.00
N ASN A 43 9.26 -3.75 7.99
CA ASN A 43 9.65 -4.53 6.82
C ASN A 43 10.59 -3.77 5.89
N VAL A 44 10.47 -2.44 5.79
CA VAL A 44 11.37 -1.60 4.99
C VAL A 44 12.80 -1.72 5.53
N GLN A 45 12.99 -1.48 6.82
CA GLN A 45 14.30 -1.55 7.46
C GLN A 45 14.84 -2.99 7.41
N ALA A 46 13.99 -4.00 7.61
CA ALA A 46 14.42 -5.39 7.49
C ALA A 46 14.91 -5.71 6.07
N MET A 47 14.20 -5.22 5.04
CA MET A 47 14.62 -5.41 3.67
C MET A 47 15.94 -4.69 3.36
N HIS A 48 16.11 -3.47 3.87
CA HIS A 48 17.37 -2.71 3.76
C HIS A 48 18.52 -3.51 4.38
N ASP A 49 18.39 -3.92 5.64
CA ASP A 49 19.46 -4.56 6.39
C ASP A 49 19.87 -5.88 5.73
N ILE A 50 18.91 -6.68 5.25
CA ILE A 50 19.19 -7.92 4.51
C ILE A 50 19.97 -7.64 3.21
N LEU A 51 19.63 -6.57 2.48
CA LEU A 51 20.24 -6.26 1.19
C LEU A 51 21.63 -5.64 1.32
N TYR A 52 21.85 -4.76 2.31
CA TYR A 52 23.09 -3.98 2.43
C TYR A 52 24.04 -4.49 3.51
N HIS A 53 23.52 -5.03 4.63
CA HIS A 53 24.35 -5.57 5.71
C HIS A 53 24.58 -7.09 5.59
N ASN A 54 23.70 -7.81 4.87
CA ASN A 54 23.81 -9.24 4.56
C ASN A 54 23.96 -10.12 5.82
N TYR A 55 25.18 -10.56 6.15
CA TYR A 55 25.45 -11.42 7.30
C TYR A 55 25.85 -10.66 8.57
N HIS A 56 26.06 -9.35 8.47
CA HIS A 56 26.43 -8.47 9.59
C HIS A 56 25.18 -8.11 10.41
N ILE A 57 24.66 -9.09 11.13
CA ILE A 57 23.41 -9.00 11.91
C ILE A 57 23.53 -7.91 12.99
N GLU A 58 24.74 -7.67 13.50
CA GLU A 58 25.04 -6.63 14.48
C GLU A 58 24.70 -5.20 14.01
N LYS A 59 24.56 -4.98 12.69
CA LYS A 59 24.20 -3.68 12.11
C LYS A 59 22.69 -3.53 11.86
N TYR A 60 21.89 -4.54 12.20
CA TYR A 60 20.47 -4.54 11.91
C TYR A 60 19.73 -3.57 12.84
N ASP A 61 18.85 -2.76 12.26
CA ASP A 61 18.02 -1.77 12.96
C ASP A 61 17.20 -2.40 14.09
N HIS A 62 16.81 -3.64 13.88
CA HIS A 62 15.93 -4.39 14.77
C HIS A 62 16.58 -4.81 16.09
N LEU A 63 17.90 -4.75 16.19
CA LEU A 63 18.61 -4.96 17.46
C LEU A 63 18.57 -3.71 18.34
N GLU A 64 18.59 -2.52 17.72
CA GLU A 64 18.54 -1.23 18.41
C GLU A 64 17.09 -0.79 18.68
N PHE A 65 16.20 -0.98 17.70
CA PHE A 65 14.80 -0.60 17.75
C PHE A 65 13.87 -1.82 17.58
N PRO A 66 13.82 -2.73 18.57
CA PRO A 66 12.89 -3.85 18.53
C PRO A 66 11.45 -3.32 18.62
N GLY A 67 10.61 -3.72 17.67
CA GLY A 67 9.20 -3.35 17.68
C GLY A 67 8.49 -3.86 18.94
N VAL A 68 7.43 -3.17 19.36
CA VAL A 68 6.61 -3.49 20.55
C VAL A 68 6.04 -4.92 20.52
N VAL A 69 5.92 -5.50 19.33
CA VAL A 69 5.48 -6.88 19.11
C VAL A 69 6.44 -7.56 18.14
N PRO A 70 6.95 -8.77 18.45
CA PRO A 70 7.81 -9.51 17.53
C PRO A 70 7.03 -9.84 16.25
N ARG A 71 7.52 -9.35 15.11
CA ARG A 71 6.94 -9.62 13.79
C ARG A 71 7.83 -10.57 13.01
N SER A 72 7.23 -11.30 12.09
CA SER A 72 7.95 -12.22 11.22
C SER A 72 8.82 -11.48 10.20
N PHE A 73 10.09 -11.86 10.12
CA PHE A 73 11.04 -11.40 9.10
C PHE A 73 10.87 -12.13 7.76
N ILE A 74 10.09 -13.20 7.69
CA ILE A 74 10.03 -14.10 6.52
C ILE A 74 9.57 -13.35 5.27
N GLY A 75 8.57 -12.47 5.40
CA GLY A 75 8.08 -11.68 4.27
C GLY A 75 9.12 -10.71 3.71
N ALA A 76 9.84 -10.02 4.59
CA ALA A 76 10.94 -9.13 4.21
C ALA A 76 12.06 -9.92 3.52
N LEU A 77 12.45 -11.06 4.09
CA LEU A 77 13.48 -11.94 3.53
C LEU A 77 13.15 -12.40 2.10
N VAL A 78 11.93 -12.88 1.85
CA VAL A 78 11.52 -13.34 0.51
C VAL A 78 11.62 -12.21 -0.52
N VAL A 79 11.15 -11.01 -0.18
CA VAL A 79 11.21 -9.85 -1.09
C VAL A 79 12.66 -9.41 -1.32
N SER A 80 13.50 -9.40 -0.27
CA SER A 80 14.93 -9.08 -0.39
C SER A 80 15.67 -10.07 -1.27
N VAL A 81 15.44 -11.38 -1.12
CA VAL A 81 16.09 -12.40 -1.96
C VAL A 81 15.72 -12.24 -3.43
N ILE A 82 14.45 -11.93 -3.74
CA ILE A 82 14.01 -11.74 -5.13
C ILE A 82 14.53 -10.43 -5.72
N SER A 83 14.68 -9.38 -4.90
CA SER A 83 15.17 -8.06 -5.33
C SER A 83 16.69 -7.96 -5.38
N SER A 84 17.42 -8.87 -4.73
CA SER A 84 18.89 -8.81 -4.59
C SER A 84 19.65 -8.70 -5.91
N PRO A 85 19.28 -9.37 -7.03
CA PRO A 85 20.04 -9.22 -8.28
C PRO A 85 19.92 -7.81 -8.84
N ALA A 86 18.73 -7.21 -8.76
CA ALA A 86 18.49 -5.85 -9.25
C ALA A 86 19.20 -4.81 -8.36
N VAL A 87 19.12 -4.97 -7.04
CA VAL A 87 19.77 -4.06 -6.08
C VAL A 87 21.30 -4.17 -6.17
N PHE A 88 21.84 -5.37 -6.39
CA PHE A 88 23.27 -5.58 -6.61
C PHE A 88 23.78 -4.83 -7.85
N VAL A 89 23.05 -4.91 -8.98
CA VAL A 89 23.38 -4.14 -10.18
C VAL A 89 23.32 -2.64 -9.91
N MET A 90 22.31 -2.15 -9.18
CA MET A 90 22.21 -0.74 -8.79
C MET A 90 23.40 -0.30 -7.93
N HIS A 91 23.84 -1.14 -6.99
CA HIS A 91 25.01 -0.88 -6.17
C HIS A 91 26.29 -0.80 -7.00
N LEU A 92 26.50 -1.71 -7.96
CA LEU A 92 27.64 -1.66 -8.88
C LEU A 92 27.65 -0.37 -9.74
N CYS A 93 26.47 0.10 -10.14
CA CYS A 93 26.31 1.34 -10.87
C CYS A 93 26.34 2.61 -9.99
N HIS A 94 26.63 2.49 -8.69
CA HIS A 94 26.65 3.59 -7.72
C HIS A 94 25.34 4.39 -7.69
N VAL A 95 24.21 3.71 -7.90
CA VAL A 95 22.87 4.31 -7.85
C VAL A 95 22.48 4.54 -6.38
N PRO A 96 21.88 5.69 -6.03
CA PRO A 96 21.44 5.97 -4.65
C PRO A 96 20.50 4.90 -4.08
N LYS A 97 20.63 4.61 -2.77
CA LYS A 97 19.86 3.58 -2.06
C LYS A 97 18.33 3.73 -2.21
N VAL A 98 17.82 4.95 -2.43
CA VAL A 98 16.39 5.22 -2.65
C VAL A 98 15.82 4.42 -3.83
N TYR A 99 16.62 4.15 -4.87
CA TYR A 99 16.18 3.31 -5.98
C TYR A 99 16.11 1.82 -5.61
N GLY A 100 16.91 1.38 -4.63
CA GLY A 100 16.76 0.08 -4.00
C GLY A 100 15.40 -0.07 -3.29
N LEU A 101 14.90 0.99 -2.63
CA LEU A 101 13.54 1.00 -2.07
C LEU A 101 12.48 0.83 -3.17
N LEU A 102 12.64 1.52 -4.30
CA LEU A 102 11.74 1.34 -5.43
C LEU A 102 11.79 -0.10 -5.96
N ALA A 103 12.97 -0.70 -6.06
CA ALA A 103 13.14 -2.08 -6.52
C ALA A 103 12.38 -3.09 -5.64
N VAL A 104 12.56 -3.04 -4.31
CA VAL A 104 11.84 -3.94 -3.38
C VAL A 104 10.32 -3.76 -3.48
N ARG A 105 9.85 -2.52 -3.66
CA ARG A 105 8.42 -2.20 -3.79
C ARG A 105 7.82 -2.71 -5.09
N ILE A 106 8.55 -2.63 -6.21
CA ILE A 106 8.14 -3.19 -7.49
C ILE A 106 8.12 -4.72 -7.44
N VAL A 107 9.10 -5.35 -6.80
CA VAL A 107 9.12 -6.81 -6.58
C VAL A 107 7.91 -7.25 -5.75
N LEU A 108 7.64 -6.58 -4.62
CA LEU A 108 6.47 -6.85 -3.80
C LEU A 108 5.16 -6.68 -4.58
N GLY A 109 5.02 -5.56 -5.29
CA GLY A 109 3.87 -5.30 -6.16
C GLY A 109 3.67 -6.39 -7.20
N SER A 110 4.75 -6.87 -7.82
CA SER A 110 4.72 -7.94 -8.82
C SER A 110 4.25 -9.26 -8.22
N ILE A 111 4.69 -9.62 -7.01
CA ILE A 111 4.22 -10.81 -6.29
C ILE A 111 2.71 -10.71 -6.03
N ILE A 112 2.23 -9.58 -5.53
CA ILE A 112 0.82 -9.37 -5.23
C ILE A 112 -0.03 -9.41 -6.50
N LEU A 113 0.38 -8.72 -7.56
CA LEU A 113 -0.32 -8.72 -8.84
C LEU A 113 -0.33 -10.11 -9.50
N MET A 114 0.73 -10.90 -9.35
CA MET A 114 0.75 -12.29 -9.82
C MET A 114 -0.28 -13.15 -9.09
N THR A 115 -0.36 -13.05 -7.76
CA THR A 115 -1.38 -13.80 -7.00
C THR A 115 -2.80 -13.32 -7.32
N LEU A 116 -3.00 -12.02 -7.57
CA LEU A 116 -4.26 -11.44 -8.00
C LEU A 116 -4.67 -11.92 -9.40
N ARG A 117 -3.71 -12.06 -10.32
CA ARG A 117 -3.91 -12.68 -11.65
C ARG A 117 -4.42 -14.10 -11.53
N LEU A 118 -3.86 -14.91 -10.63
CA LEU A 118 -4.32 -16.28 -10.40
C LEU A 118 -5.80 -16.31 -9.98
N LEU A 119 -6.19 -15.43 -9.04
CA LEU A 119 -7.58 -15.28 -8.62
C LEU A 119 -8.49 -14.84 -9.78
N ARG A 120 -8.09 -13.79 -10.52
CA ARG A 120 -8.81 -13.29 -11.70
C ARG A 120 -9.08 -14.39 -12.73
N VAL A 121 -8.07 -15.22 -13.02
CA VAL A 121 -8.22 -16.34 -13.97
C VAL A 121 -9.29 -17.34 -13.48
N GLN A 122 -9.44 -17.53 -12.17
CA GLN A 122 -10.53 -18.37 -11.65
C GLN A 122 -11.90 -17.67 -11.73
N VAL A 123 -11.97 -16.37 -11.49
CA VAL A 123 -13.20 -15.57 -11.69
C VAL A 123 -13.66 -15.70 -13.13
N LYS A 124 -12.75 -15.58 -14.10
CA LYS A 124 -13.01 -15.80 -15.53
C LYS A 124 -13.56 -17.20 -15.81
N ARG A 125 -12.90 -18.24 -15.28
CA ARG A 125 -13.30 -19.64 -15.50
C ARG A 125 -14.68 -19.94 -14.95
N LYS A 126 -15.04 -19.35 -13.80
CA LYS A 126 -16.30 -19.65 -13.09
C LYS A 126 -17.48 -18.78 -13.54
N PHE A 127 -17.23 -17.50 -13.81
CA PHE A 127 -18.28 -16.51 -14.09
C PHE A 127 -18.23 -15.94 -15.52
N GLY A 128 -17.18 -16.24 -16.29
CA GLY A 128 -17.02 -15.83 -17.69
C GLY A 128 -16.22 -14.55 -17.89
N HIS A 129 -16.02 -14.20 -19.16
CA HIS A 129 -15.19 -13.04 -19.57
C HIS A 129 -15.74 -11.68 -19.10
N HIS A 130 -17.05 -11.52 -19.01
CA HIS A 130 -17.64 -10.26 -18.54
C HIS A 130 -17.34 -10.01 -17.07
N ALA A 131 -17.41 -11.04 -16.23
CA ALA A 131 -17.07 -10.93 -14.81
C ALA A 131 -15.57 -10.62 -14.60
N GLU A 132 -14.70 -11.22 -15.41
CA GLU A 132 -13.26 -10.88 -15.45
C GLU A 132 -13.03 -9.40 -15.78
N ALA A 133 -13.71 -8.89 -16.82
CA ALA A 133 -13.57 -7.48 -17.22
C ALA A 133 -14.03 -6.53 -16.11
N PHE A 134 -15.21 -6.78 -15.51
CA PHE A 134 -15.69 -5.96 -14.39
C PHE A 134 -14.76 -6.01 -13.19
N TYR A 135 -14.27 -7.20 -12.83
CA TYR A 135 -13.31 -7.38 -11.74
C TYR A 135 -12.08 -6.48 -11.90
N LEU A 136 -11.52 -6.44 -13.11
CA LEU A 136 -10.35 -5.64 -13.45
C LEU A 136 -10.64 -4.14 -13.48
N ILE A 137 -11.75 -3.73 -14.09
CA ILE A 137 -12.12 -2.30 -14.14
C ILE A 137 -12.34 -1.77 -12.73
N LEU A 138 -13.06 -2.52 -11.88
CA LEU A 138 -13.26 -2.15 -10.47
C LEU A 138 -11.92 -2.03 -9.75
N THR A 139 -11.05 -3.04 -9.88
CA THR A 139 -9.70 -3.02 -9.29
C THR A 139 -8.85 -1.85 -9.77
N ALA A 140 -8.89 -1.52 -11.07
CA ALA A 140 -8.13 -0.42 -11.67
C ALA A 140 -8.63 0.96 -11.20
N THR A 141 -9.93 1.08 -10.93
CA THR A 141 -10.54 2.34 -10.46
C THR A 141 -10.40 2.57 -8.96
N GLN A 142 -10.00 1.56 -8.19
CA GLN A 142 -9.81 1.63 -6.74
C GLN A 142 -8.37 2.02 -6.39
N PHE A 143 -8.21 3.17 -5.75
CA PHE A 143 -6.91 3.64 -5.27
C PHE A 143 -6.22 2.64 -4.31
N HIS A 144 -6.93 2.21 -3.27
CA HIS A 144 -6.33 1.55 -2.11
C HIS A 144 -5.62 0.23 -2.45
N LEU A 145 -6.25 -0.67 -3.22
CA LEU A 145 -5.69 -2.01 -3.48
C LEU A 145 -4.36 -1.94 -4.24
N LEU A 146 -4.31 -1.17 -5.33
CA LEU A 146 -3.11 -1.05 -6.16
C LEU A 146 -2.03 -0.20 -5.46
N PHE A 147 -2.41 0.88 -4.79
CA PHE A 147 -1.48 1.71 -4.03
C PHE A 147 -0.77 0.91 -2.93
N TYR A 148 -1.53 0.17 -2.11
CA TYR A 148 -0.95 -0.63 -1.03
C TYR A 148 -0.24 -1.90 -1.52
N SER A 149 -0.53 -2.40 -2.73
CA SER A 149 0.14 -3.61 -3.25
C SER A 149 1.67 -3.50 -3.34
N THR A 150 2.19 -2.27 -3.46
CA THR A 150 3.63 -1.96 -3.54
C THR A 150 4.23 -1.55 -2.21
N ARG A 151 3.45 -1.54 -1.11
CA ARG A 151 3.88 -1.07 0.20
C ARG A 151 4.12 -2.25 1.14
N PRO A 152 5.28 -2.36 1.80
CA PRO A 152 5.66 -3.52 2.62
C PRO A 152 4.97 -3.53 3.98
N LEU A 153 3.64 -3.49 3.98
CA LEU A 153 2.82 -3.68 5.17
C LEU A 153 2.73 -5.19 5.48
N PRO A 154 2.73 -5.60 6.75
CA PRO A 154 2.49 -7.00 7.13
C PRO A 154 1.19 -7.56 6.52
N ASN A 155 0.14 -6.73 6.45
CA ASN A 155 -1.15 -7.09 5.85
C ASN A 155 -1.07 -7.32 4.33
N VAL A 156 -0.17 -6.61 3.64
CA VAL A 156 0.04 -6.76 2.19
C VAL A 156 0.86 -8.01 1.91
N LEU A 157 1.88 -8.30 2.72
CA LEU A 157 2.61 -9.57 2.63
C LEU A 157 1.66 -10.77 2.84
N ALA A 158 0.76 -10.67 3.82
CA ALA A 158 -0.29 -11.67 4.02
C ALA A 158 -1.28 -11.76 2.84
N LEU A 159 -1.52 -10.66 2.13
CA LEU A 159 -2.46 -10.60 0.99
C LEU A 159 -2.06 -11.56 -0.13
N ALA A 160 -0.76 -11.80 -0.36
CA ALA A 160 -0.28 -12.78 -1.33
C ALA A 160 -0.87 -14.18 -1.05
N PHE A 161 -0.80 -14.63 0.20
CA PHE A 161 -1.31 -15.92 0.62
C PHE A 161 -2.84 -15.96 0.67
N VAL A 162 -3.50 -14.85 1.00
CA VAL A 162 -4.96 -14.77 0.96
C VAL A 162 -5.47 -14.86 -0.49
N ASN A 163 -4.82 -14.20 -1.45
CA ASN A 163 -5.15 -14.35 -2.87
C ASN A 163 -4.97 -15.81 -3.34
N LEU A 164 -3.90 -16.49 -2.90
CA LEU A 164 -3.71 -17.92 -3.17
C LEU A 164 -4.79 -18.79 -2.50
N THR A 165 -5.22 -18.45 -1.29
CA THR A 165 -6.32 -19.12 -0.59
C THR A 165 -7.60 -19.04 -1.42
N TYR A 166 -7.95 -17.84 -1.92
CA TYR A 166 -9.09 -17.63 -2.80
C TYR A 166 -8.94 -18.40 -4.12
N TYR A 167 -7.75 -18.39 -4.73
CA TYR A 167 -7.45 -19.18 -5.93
C TYR A 167 -7.73 -20.69 -5.73
N PHE A 168 -7.18 -21.29 -4.67
CA PHE A 168 -7.39 -22.72 -4.40
C PHE A 168 -8.83 -23.03 -4.02
N TRP A 169 -9.51 -22.09 -3.35
CA TRP A 169 -10.91 -22.26 -2.98
C TRP A 169 -11.81 -22.26 -4.20
N PHE A 170 -11.57 -21.38 -5.17
CA PHE A 170 -12.27 -21.40 -6.46
C PHE A 170 -11.99 -22.67 -7.27
N LYS A 171 -10.78 -23.23 -7.14
CA LYS A 171 -10.41 -24.51 -7.76
C LYS A 171 -11.06 -25.73 -7.07
N GLY A 172 -11.62 -25.55 -5.88
CA GLY A 172 -12.20 -26.64 -5.07
C GLY A 172 -11.17 -27.47 -4.30
N ASN A 173 -9.92 -27.02 -4.19
CA ASN A 173 -8.87 -27.76 -3.46
C ASN A 173 -8.81 -27.30 -2.00
N HIS A 174 -9.65 -27.88 -1.16
CA HIS A 174 -9.79 -27.51 0.26
C HIS A 174 -8.48 -27.65 1.05
N ARG A 175 -7.67 -28.68 0.78
CA ARG A 175 -6.39 -28.90 1.49
C ARG A 175 -5.42 -27.75 1.25
N ARG A 176 -5.23 -27.35 -0.02
CA ARG A 176 -4.34 -26.23 -0.36
C ARG A 176 -4.89 -24.88 0.09
N THR A 177 -6.21 -24.71 0.07
CA THR A 177 -6.87 -23.52 0.66
C THR A 177 -6.54 -23.40 2.14
N LEU A 178 -6.71 -24.48 2.92
CA LEU A 178 -6.44 -24.46 4.35
C LEU A 178 -4.94 -24.24 4.63
N GLN A 179 -4.05 -24.90 3.89
CA GLN A 179 -2.60 -24.69 4.02
C GLN A 179 -2.20 -23.23 3.79
N ALA A 180 -2.67 -22.61 2.70
CA ALA A 180 -2.36 -21.22 2.40
C ALA A 180 -2.91 -20.26 3.48
N LEU A 181 -4.11 -20.54 4.01
CA LEU A 181 -4.72 -19.76 5.08
C LEU A 181 -3.96 -19.90 6.40
N ILE A 182 -3.54 -21.10 6.78
CA ILE A 182 -2.74 -21.35 7.99
C ILE A 182 -1.41 -20.62 7.89
N VAL A 183 -0.72 -20.71 6.75
CA VAL A 183 0.53 -19.98 6.53
C VAL A 183 0.32 -18.46 6.64
N ALA A 184 -0.73 -17.93 6.03
CA ALA A 184 -1.07 -16.51 6.15
C ALA A 184 -1.34 -16.09 7.61
N ALA A 185 -2.03 -16.93 8.37
CA ALA A 185 -2.44 -16.66 9.74
C ALA A 185 -1.25 -16.78 10.72
N VAL A 186 -0.47 -17.85 10.63
CA VAL A 186 0.66 -18.12 11.56
C VAL A 186 1.86 -17.21 11.27
N ILE A 187 2.23 -17.00 10.01
CA ILE A 187 3.46 -16.25 9.70
C ILE A 187 3.22 -14.74 9.83
N PHE A 188 2.09 -14.24 9.36
CA PHE A 188 1.88 -12.79 9.25
C PHE A 188 0.89 -12.22 10.27
N ARG A 189 0.17 -13.08 11.00
CA ARG A 189 -0.90 -12.66 11.93
C ARG A 189 -0.97 -13.50 13.21
N CYS A 190 0.15 -14.09 13.66
CA CYS A 190 0.18 -14.88 14.90
C CYS A 190 -0.25 -14.06 16.12
N ASP A 191 0.07 -12.77 16.11
CA ASP A 191 -0.30 -11.75 17.10
C ASP A 191 -1.82 -11.57 17.23
N MET A 192 -2.56 -11.71 16.14
CA MET A 192 -4.02 -11.54 16.14
C MET A 192 -4.79 -12.81 16.53
N ILE A 193 -4.27 -14.02 16.29
CA ILE A 193 -5.01 -15.26 16.56
C ILE A 193 -5.21 -15.47 18.08
N LEU A 194 -4.15 -15.26 18.87
CA LEU A 194 -4.16 -15.44 20.33
C LEU A 194 -5.03 -14.38 21.03
N LEU A 195 -5.03 -13.14 20.51
CA LEU A 195 -5.83 -12.03 21.04
C LEU A 195 -7.30 -12.10 20.59
N LEU A 196 -7.56 -12.53 19.35
CA LEU A 196 -8.92 -12.67 18.79
C LEU A 196 -9.71 -13.74 19.54
N GLY A 197 -9.07 -14.82 20.01
CA GLY A 197 -9.73 -15.87 20.79
C GLY A 197 -10.20 -15.38 22.17
N THR A 198 -9.32 -14.69 22.91
CA THR A 198 -9.56 -14.28 24.30
C THR A 198 -10.40 -13.00 24.41
N ILE A 199 -10.15 -12.01 23.55
CA ILE A 199 -10.87 -10.73 23.56
C ILE A 199 -12.09 -10.77 22.63
N GLY A 200 -12.02 -11.47 21.50
CA GLY A 200 -13.12 -11.52 20.53
C GLY A 200 -14.41 -12.11 21.11
N LEU A 201 -14.31 -13.09 22.01
CA LEU A 201 -15.47 -13.64 22.72
C LEU A 201 -16.09 -12.62 23.68
N ALA A 202 -15.28 -11.84 24.39
CA ALA A 202 -15.74 -10.80 25.32
C ALA A 202 -16.35 -9.59 24.58
N LEU A 203 -15.82 -9.23 23.41
CA LEU A 203 -16.27 -8.06 22.65
C LEU A 203 -17.46 -8.30 21.72
N LEU A 204 -17.88 -9.57 21.54
CA LEU A 204 -18.99 -9.91 20.63
C LEU A 204 -20.29 -9.16 20.99
N LEU A 205 -20.45 -8.81 22.27
CA LEU A 205 -21.64 -8.18 22.84
C LEU A 205 -21.56 -6.64 23.00
N THR A 206 -20.39 -6.00 22.89
CA THR A 206 -20.22 -4.60 23.37
C THR A 206 -19.94 -3.55 22.29
N HIS A 207 -19.34 -3.92 21.14
CA HIS A 207 -18.91 -2.92 20.15
C HIS A 207 -19.80 -2.81 18.90
N SER A 208 -19.89 -1.59 18.36
CA SER A 208 -20.63 -1.25 17.15
C SER A 208 -19.93 -1.73 15.88
N ILE A 209 -20.71 -2.32 14.96
CA ILE A 209 -20.24 -2.91 13.69
C ILE A 209 -20.11 -1.86 12.58
N HIS A 210 -20.71 -0.67 12.74
CA HIS A 210 -21.01 0.20 11.60
C HIS A 210 -19.77 0.77 10.88
N TRP A 211 -18.68 1.10 11.56
CA TRP A 211 -17.56 1.85 10.97
C TRP A 211 -16.95 1.22 9.70
N TYR A 212 -16.76 -0.09 9.66
CA TYR A 212 -16.21 -0.73 8.45
C TYR A 212 -17.21 -0.70 7.29
N PHE A 213 -18.50 -0.80 7.56
CA PHE A 213 -19.57 -0.79 6.54
C PHE A 213 -19.95 0.62 6.07
N THR A 214 -19.86 1.62 6.94
CA THR A 214 -20.23 3.01 6.62
C THR A 214 -19.06 3.84 6.13
N SER A 215 -17.82 3.47 6.50
CA SER A 215 -16.64 4.28 6.22
C SER A 215 -15.56 3.52 5.45
N ALA A 216 -15.11 2.36 5.94
CA ALA A 216 -13.94 1.70 5.37
C ALA A 216 -14.20 1.02 4.01
N LEU A 217 -15.25 0.20 3.91
CA LEU A 217 -15.66 -0.47 2.68
C LEU A 217 -16.09 0.54 1.60
N PRO A 218 -16.94 1.55 1.89
CA PRO A 218 -17.29 2.54 0.87
C PRO A 218 -16.08 3.30 0.32
N ARG A 219 -15.11 3.69 1.16
CA ARG A 219 -13.90 4.40 0.73
C ARG A 219 -12.93 3.53 -0.06
N SER A 220 -12.84 2.24 0.24
CA SER A 220 -11.92 1.32 -0.45
C SER A 220 -12.48 0.74 -1.73
N MET A 221 -13.77 0.40 -1.73
CA MET A 221 -14.41 -0.28 -2.84
C MET A 221 -15.11 0.68 -3.81
N LEU A 222 -15.50 1.88 -3.37
CA LEU A 222 -16.17 2.90 -4.19
C LEU A 222 -17.41 2.32 -4.89
N VAL A 223 -17.53 2.48 -6.22
CA VAL A 223 -18.63 1.90 -7.00
C VAL A 223 -18.75 0.38 -6.86
N ALA A 224 -17.66 -0.33 -6.51
CA ALA A 224 -17.69 -1.77 -6.28
C ALA A 224 -18.52 -2.14 -5.04
N TYR A 225 -18.67 -1.26 -4.05
CA TYR A 225 -19.43 -1.57 -2.83
C TYR A 225 -20.92 -1.83 -3.10
N PRO A 226 -21.68 -0.91 -3.71
CA PRO A 226 -23.06 -1.18 -4.10
C PRO A 226 -23.15 -2.25 -5.20
N LEU A 227 -22.19 -2.32 -6.13
CA LEU A 227 -22.18 -3.36 -7.17
C LEU A 227 -22.00 -4.76 -6.60
N CYS A 228 -21.20 -4.93 -5.56
CA CYS A 228 -21.04 -6.21 -4.86
C CYS A 228 -22.39 -6.70 -4.30
N MET A 229 -23.15 -5.80 -3.66
CA MET A 229 -24.48 -6.13 -3.11
C MET A 229 -25.46 -6.50 -4.23
N VAL A 230 -25.52 -5.69 -5.29
CA VAL A 230 -26.36 -5.97 -6.47
C VAL A 230 -25.94 -7.29 -7.14
N GLY A 231 -24.64 -7.55 -7.26
CA GLY A 231 -24.08 -8.78 -7.83
C GLY A 231 -24.48 -10.03 -7.03
N ALA A 232 -24.45 -9.96 -5.71
CA ALA A 232 -24.89 -11.05 -4.85
C ALA A 232 -26.40 -11.35 -4.98
N LEU A 233 -27.22 -10.32 -5.25
CA LEU A 233 -28.66 -10.48 -5.53
C LEU A 233 -28.91 -11.07 -6.93
N LEU A 234 -28.12 -10.67 -7.93
CA LEU A 234 -28.27 -11.12 -9.31
C LEU A 234 -27.73 -12.54 -9.58
N ASP A 235 -26.62 -12.91 -8.93
CA ASP A 235 -25.98 -14.22 -9.07
C ASP A 235 -25.69 -14.85 -7.70
N ARG A 236 -26.64 -15.67 -7.23
CA ARG A 236 -26.55 -16.38 -5.94
C ARG A 236 -25.32 -17.29 -5.83
N ARG A 237 -24.67 -17.65 -6.95
CA ARG A 237 -23.43 -18.46 -6.94
C ARG A 237 -22.24 -17.73 -6.32
N ILE A 238 -22.29 -16.40 -6.23
CA ILE A 238 -21.25 -15.58 -5.60
C ILE A 238 -21.37 -15.61 -4.06
N VAL A 239 -22.59 -15.76 -3.54
CA VAL A 239 -22.90 -15.66 -2.09
C VAL A 239 -22.04 -16.60 -1.22
N PRO A 240 -21.82 -17.88 -1.55
CA PRO A 240 -20.98 -18.76 -0.74
C PRO A 240 -19.53 -18.28 -0.58
N TYR A 241 -19.01 -17.48 -1.51
CA TYR A 241 -17.67 -16.92 -1.46
C TYR A 241 -17.60 -15.61 -0.68
N ILE A 242 -18.63 -14.79 -0.85
CA ILE A 242 -18.72 -13.47 -0.24
C ILE A 242 -19.14 -13.54 1.23
N LEU A 243 -19.97 -14.51 1.62
CA LEU A 243 -20.49 -14.63 2.98
C LEU A 243 -19.38 -14.81 4.04
N PRO A 244 -18.39 -15.73 3.90
CA PRO A 244 -17.30 -15.84 4.87
C PRO A 244 -16.44 -14.58 4.97
N VAL A 245 -16.28 -13.86 3.85
CA VAL A 245 -15.54 -12.59 3.81
C VAL A 245 -16.30 -11.48 4.53
N PHE A 246 -17.62 -11.40 4.38
CA PHE A 246 -18.45 -10.48 5.18
C PHE A 246 -18.41 -10.84 6.67
N SER A 247 -18.50 -12.13 7.01
CA SER A 247 -18.36 -12.58 8.40
C SER A 247 -17.02 -12.16 8.99
N PHE A 248 -15.92 -12.29 8.24
CA PHE A 248 -14.61 -11.78 8.65
C PHE A 248 -14.64 -10.27 8.93
N VAL A 249 -15.24 -9.45 8.06
CA VAL A 249 -15.35 -8.00 8.31
C VAL A 249 -16.21 -7.70 9.55
N VAL A 250 -17.30 -8.43 9.78
CA VAL A 250 -18.16 -8.27 10.98
C VAL A 250 -17.38 -8.57 12.25
N LEU A 251 -16.64 -9.69 12.28
CA LEU A 251 -15.82 -10.06 13.44
C LEU A 251 -14.74 -9.01 13.69
N TYR A 252 -14.04 -8.57 12.63
CA TYR A 252 -13.03 -7.51 12.75
C TYR A 252 -13.62 -6.16 13.17
N SER A 253 -14.90 -5.92 12.89
CA SER A 253 -15.61 -4.68 13.28
C SER A 253 -15.85 -4.56 14.77
N LYS A 254 -15.80 -5.67 15.50
CA LYS A 254 -15.93 -5.72 16.95
C LYS A 254 -14.63 -5.39 17.68
N LEU A 255 -13.49 -5.37 16.99
CA LEU A 255 -12.23 -4.95 17.58
C LEU A 255 -12.21 -3.43 17.80
N PRO A 256 -11.58 -2.96 18.91
CA PRO A 256 -11.54 -1.54 19.26
C PRO A 256 -10.69 -0.74 18.27
N HIS A 257 -9.57 -1.31 17.82
CA HIS A 257 -8.70 -0.70 16.82
C HIS A 257 -9.21 -0.99 15.41
N LYS A 258 -9.60 0.08 14.70
CA LYS A 258 -10.19 -0.01 13.36
C LYS A 258 -9.35 0.73 12.35
N GLU A 259 -8.86 0.00 11.36
CA GLU A 259 -8.05 0.56 10.30
C GLU A 259 -8.34 -0.16 8.98
N LEU A 260 -8.25 0.58 7.88
CA LEU A 260 -8.57 0.04 6.57
C LEU A 260 -7.64 -1.14 6.18
N ARG A 261 -6.37 -1.06 6.57
CA ARG A 261 -5.36 -2.08 6.23
C ARG A 261 -5.70 -3.49 6.73
N PHE A 262 -6.50 -3.61 7.79
CA PHE A 262 -6.87 -4.90 8.36
C PHE A 262 -7.89 -5.66 7.50
N ILE A 263 -8.77 -4.94 6.80
CA ILE A 263 -9.78 -5.54 5.93
C ILE A 263 -9.36 -5.61 4.47
N MET A 264 -8.16 -5.18 4.09
CA MET A 264 -7.70 -5.19 2.69
C MET A 264 -7.79 -6.56 2.02
N ALA A 265 -7.66 -7.63 2.81
CA ALA A 265 -7.80 -9.01 2.36
C ALA A 265 -9.22 -9.38 1.87
N SER A 266 -10.25 -8.61 2.24
CA SER A 266 -11.63 -8.83 1.78
C SER A 266 -11.87 -8.26 0.38
N ILE A 267 -11.18 -7.18 0.02
CA ILE A 267 -11.44 -6.39 -1.20
C ILE A 267 -11.35 -7.24 -2.48
N PRO A 268 -10.30 -8.07 -2.70
CA PRO A 268 -10.22 -8.87 -3.91
C PRO A 268 -11.38 -9.84 -4.08
N MET A 269 -12.04 -10.32 -3.02
CA MET A 269 -13.22 -11.17 -3.14
C MET A 269 -14.48 -10.36 -3.40
N LEU A 270 -14.62 -9.22 -2.72
CA LEU A 270 -15.79 -8.36 -2.83
C LEU A 270 -15.87 -7.62 -4.19
N ASN A 271 -14.76 -7.56 -4.95
CA ASN A 271 -14.74 -7.06 -6.33
C ASN A 271 -15.35 -8.05 -7.35
N VAL A 272 -15.69 -9.28 -6.96
CA VAL A 272 -16.31 -10.25 -7.86
C VAL A 272 -17.75 -9.86 -8.16
N TYR A 273 -18.00 -9.40 -9.38
CA TYR A 273 -19.31 -9.00 -9.87
C TYR A 273 -19.64 -9.71 -11.18
N ASN A 274 -20.88 -10.19 -11.32
CA ASN A 274 -21.37 -10.83 -12.54
C ASN A 274 -22.74 -10.30 -12.94
N ASN A 275 -22.83 -9.65 -14.10
CA ASN A 275 -24.10 -9.17 -14.64
C ASN A 275 -24.67 -10.15 -15.69
N ARG A 276 -25.55 -11.05 -15.25
CA ARG A 276 -26.18 -12.07 -16.12
C ARG A 276 -27.48 -11.60 -16.81
N LYS A 277 -28.19 -10.61 -16.28
CA LYS A 277 -29.48 -10.15 -16.82
C LYS A 277 -29.32 -8.80 -17.52
N LYS A 278 -29.27 -8.83 -18.86
CA LYS A 278 -29.02 -7.63 -19.70
C LYS A 278 -30.27 -6.79 -20.02
N THR A 279 -31.48 -7.28 -19.69
CA THR A 279 -32.73 -6.64 -20.10
C THR A 279 -33.19 -5.61 -19.06
N GLY A 280 -33.34 -4.33 -19.47
CA GLY A 280 -34.04 -3.29 -18.69
C GLY A 280 -33.19 -2.17 -18.06
N TRP A 281 -31.91 -1.99 -18.43
CA TRP A 281 -30.96 -1.26 -17.57
C TRP A 281 -30.23 -0.07 -18.19
N LYS A 282 -30.81 0.66 -19.16
CA LYS A 282 -30.19 1.90 -19.68
C LYS A 282 -29.81 2.88 -18.55
N LEU A 283 -30.68 3.03 -17.55
CA LEU A 283 -30.42 3.84 -16.36
C LEU A 283 -29.25 3.30 -15.51
N LEU A 284 -29.18 1.99 -15.25
CA LEU A 284 -28.06 1.41 -14.48
C LEU A 284 -26.75 1.50 -15.24
N TYR A 285 -26.73 1.36 -16.57
CA TYR A 285 -25.51 1.61 -17.35
C TYR A 285 -25.04 3.06 -17.21
N VAL A 286 -25.94 4.04 -17.27
CA VAL A 286 -25.62 5.46 -17.03
C VAL A 286 -25.12 5.68 -15.61
N LEU A 287 -25.78 5.10 -14.59
CA LEU A 287 -25.36 5.18 -13.19
C LEU A 287 -24.00 4.50 -12.96
N MET A 288 -23.71 3.39 -13.64
CA MET A 288 -22.41 2.72 -13.57
C MET A 288 -21.31 3.56 -14.20
N ILE A 289 -21.54 4.15 -15.37
CA ILE A 289 -20.58 5.06 -16.00
C ILE A 289 -20.30 6.26 -15.07
N GLY A 290 -21.36 6.89 -14.54
CA GLY A 290 -21.23 7.96 -13.55
C GLY A 290 -20.44 7.51 -12.32
N GLY A 291 -20.75 6.34 -11.77
CA GLY A 291 -20.05 5.76 -10.62
C GLY A 291 -18.58 5.45 -10.87
N PHE A 292 -18.22 4.97 -12.08
CA PHE A 292 -16.83 4.78 -12.47
C PHE A 292 -16.08 6.11 -12.59
N LEU A 293 -16.68 7.13 -13.22
CA LEU A 293 -16.09 8.47 -13.30
C LEU A 293 -15.89 9.10 -11.91
N SER A 294 -16.88 8.98 -11.03
CA SER A 294 -16.75 9.42 -9.63
C SER A 294 -15.67 8.65 -8.89
N SER A 295 -15.55 7.33 -9.13
CA SER A 295 -14.50 6.50 -8.51
C SER A 295 -13.11 6.92 -8.97
N LEU A 296 -12.93 7.23 -10.26
CA LEU A 296 -11.68 7.76 -10.80
C LEU A 296 -11.35 9.13 -10.18
N GLY A 297 -12.33 10.03 -10.07
CA GLY A 297 -12.16 11.33 -9.40
C GLY A 297 -11.73 11.17 -7.93
N TYR A 298 -12.42 10.31 -7.17
CA TYR A 298 -12.07 10.02 -5.78
C TYR A 298 -10.67 9.40 -5.64
N SER A 299 -10.31 8.47 -6.52
CA SER A 299 -8.98 7.86 -6.56
C SER A 299 -7.89 8.90 -6.88
N GLY A 300 -8.16 9.86 -7.77
CA GLY A 300 -7.25 10.97 -8.07
C GLY A 300 -7.03 11.89 -6.86
N VAL A 301 -8.09 12.25 -6.14
CA VAL A 301 -8.00 13.05 -4.91
C VAL A 301 -7.21 12.32 -3.82
N THR A 302 -7.51 11.03 -3.62
CA THR A 302 -6.83 10.22 -2.58
C THR A 302 -5.36 10.00 -2.92
N PHE A 303 -5.04 9.83 -4.21
CA PHE A 303 -3.66 9.80 -4.70
C PHE A 303 -2.94 11.11 -4.40
N MET A 304 -3.53 12.26 -4.73
CA MET A 304 -2.88 13.55 -4.49
C MET A 304 -2.70 13.86 -2.99
N ALA A 305 -3.67 13.46 -2.15
CA ALA A 305 -3.52 13.53 -0.70
C ALA A 305 -2.35 12.64 -0.23
N SER A 306 -2.26 11.42 -0.75
CA SER A 306 -1.18 10.48 -0.42
C SER A 306 0.19 10.97 -0.90
N TYR A 307 0.29 11.53 -2.10
CA TYR A 307 1.52 12.10 -2.65
C TYR A 307 2.14 13.16 -1.71
N ASN A 308 1.31 14.03 -1.13
CA ASN A 308 1.74 15.10 -0.24
C ASN A 308 1.84 14.69 1.24
N ASN A 309 1.69 13.40 1.57
CA ASN A 309 1.67 12.91 2.95
C ASN A 309 3.05 12.44 3.45
N TYR A 310 4.15 12.88 2.83
CA TYR A 310 5.51 12.44 3.19
C TYR A 310 6.50 13.59 3.45
N PRO A 311 6.14 14.60 4.27
CA PRO A 311 6.97 15.78 4.47
C PRO A 311 8.37 15.47 5.02
N GLY A 312 8.54 14.43 5.85
CA GLY A 312 9.85 14.06 6.39
C GLY A 312 10.82 13.52 5.34
N GLY A 313 10.33 12.73 4.39
CA GLY A 313 11.14 12.25 3.26
C GLY A 313 11.58 13.41 2.34
N TYR A 314 10.68 14.36 2.08
CA TYR A 314 11.01 15.57 1.31
C TYR A 314 11.97 16.50 2.05
N ALA A 315 11.84 16.64 3.38
CA ALA A 315 12.76 17.42 4.20
C ALA A 315 14.18 16.84 4.17
N LEU A 316 14.31 15.52 4.31
CA LEU A 316 15.61 14.85 4.22
C LEU A 316 16.22 14.98 2.83
N LYS A 317 15.41 14.85 1.77
CA LYS A 317 15.88 15.09 0.40
C LYS A 317 16.37 16.53 0.21
N ALA A 318 15.63 17.53 0.69
CA ALA A 318 16.02 18.93 0.60
C ALA A 318 17.33 19.21 1.36
N LEU A 319 17.51 18.54 2.50
CA LEU A 319 18.77 18.61 3.27
C LEU A 319 19.94 18.01 2.49
N HIS A 320 19.76 16.85 1.84
CA HIS A 320 20.77 16.22 0.98
C HIS A 320 21.07 17.02 -0.29
N GLU A 321 20.15 17.82 -0.80
CA GLU A 321 20.42 18.72 -1.95
C GLU A 321 21.22 19.95 -1.52
N ALA A 322 21.10 20.39 -0.27
CA ALA A 322 21.92 21.46 0.31
C ALA A 322 23.34 21.00 0.68
N ASP A 323 23.63 19.71 0.51
CA ASP A 323 24.73 18.97 1.14
C ASP A 323 26.10 19.08 0.46
N SER A 324 26.22 19.81 -0.65
CA SER A 324 27.53 20.02 -1.28
C SER A 324 28.57 20.68 -0.34
N VAL A 325 28.13 21.23 0.81
CA VAL A 325 28.95 21.94 1.80
C VAL A 325 28.97 21.24 3.19
N MET A 326 28.17 20.20 3.45
CA MET A 326 27.83 19.75 4.83
C MET A 326 28.30 18.33 5.20
N LYS A 327 29.34 17.82 4.52
CA LYS A 327 29.84 16.42 4.55
C LYS A 327 30.21 15.79 5.91
N ASP A 328 30.17 16.52 7.02
CA ASP A 328 30.56 16.02 8.35
C ASP A 328 29.56 16.37 9.48
N LYS A 329 28.30 16.66 9.16
CA LYS A 329 27.33 17.15 10.15
C LYS A 329 26.34 16.08 10.63
N ILE A 330 26.09 16.08 11.94
CA ILE A 330 25.10 15.21 12.58
C ILE A 330 23.71 15.79 12.38
N VAL A 331 22.81 15.02 11.77
CA VAL A 331 21.40 15.38 11.56
C VAL A 331 20.54 14.67 12.60
N HIS A 332 19.81 15.44 13.39
CA HIS A 332 18.81 14.89 14.30
C HIS A 332 17.46 14.78 13.61
N ILE A 333 16.83 13.60 13.69
CA ILE A 333 15.50 13.32 13.14
C ILE A 333 14.55 13.02 14.30
N ASP A 334 13.51 13.83 14.42
CA ASP A 334 12.48 13.62 15.43
C ASP A 334 11.47 12.54 15.00
N ALA A 335 10.67 12.07 15.95
CA ALA A 335 9.72 10.98 15.72
C ALA A 335 8.73 11.30 14.58
N PHE A 336 8.24 12.52 14.46
CA PHE A 336 7.27 12.86 13.41
C PHE A 336 7.92 12.82 12.02
N THR A 337 9.14 13.32 11.88
CA THR A 337 9.91 13.26 10.63
C THR A 337 10.21 11.81 10.25
N ALA A 338 10.62 10.98 11.22
CA ALA A 338 10.83 9.55 11.02
C ALA A 338 9.55 8.83 10.53
N MET A 339 8.40 9.13 11.13
CA MET A 339 7.11 8.54 10.78
C MET A 339 6.54 9.03 9.44
N SER A 340 7.10 10.11 8.87
CA SER A 340 6.53 10.84 7.72
C SER A 340 7.40 10.80 6.46
N GLY A 341 8.24 9.78 6.29
CA GLY A 341 8.88 9.49 5.00
C GLY A 341 10.35 9.09 5.04
N VAL A 342 10.98 9.11 6.21
CA VAL A 342 12.39 8.73 6.37
C VAL A 342 12.53 7.21 6.52
N SER A 343 13.57 6.63 5.91
CA SER A 343 13.94 5.22 6.02
C SER A 343 15.44 5.04 5.77
N ARG A 344 16.02 3.87 6.08
CA ARG A 344 17.45 3.59 5.81
C ARG A 344 17.81 3.56 4.32
N PHE A 345 16.81 3.47 3.45
CA PHE A 345 17.02 3.63 2.01
C PHE A 345 17.18 5.10 1.59
N CYS A 346 16.78 6.06 2.43
CA CYS A 346 16.91 7.49 2.15
C CYS A 346 18.29 8.05 2.52
N GLU A 347 19.14 7.24 3.14
CA GLU A 347 20.46 7.62 3.64
C GLU A 347 21.46 7.83 2.51
N SER A 348 22.09 9.01 2.49
CA SER A 348 23.43 9.23 1.93
C SER A 348 24.43 9.29 3.09
N GLU A 349 25.70 8.94 2.85
CA GLU A 349 26.77 8.64 3.83
C GLU A 349 26.85 9.53 5.11
N TYR A 350 25.94 9.33 6.08
CA TYR A 350 25.97 9.99 7.39
C TYR A 350 25.56 9.03 8.51
N PRO A 351 26.22 9.06 9.69
CA PRO A 351 25.75 8.38 10.90
C PRO A 351 24.67 9.22 11.64
N TRP A 352 23.62 8.53 12.10
CA TRP A 352 22.40 9.09 12.72
C TRP A 352 22.54 9.19 14.24
N SER A 353 21.94 10.19 14.89
CA SER A 353 21.73 10.16 16.35
C SER A 353 20.42 10.82 16.79
N GLU A 354 19.75 10.19 17.76
CA GLU A 354 18.46 10.63 18.31
C GLU A 354 18.65 11.46 19.60
N HIS A 355 18.58 12.79 19.52
CA HIS A 355 18.52 13.68 20.70
C HIS A 355 17.30 14.60 20.70
N ARG A 356 16.42 14.38 21.67
CA ARG A 356 15.02 14.85 21.76
C ARG A 356 14.82 16.35 21.98
N HIS A 357 15.87 17.14 22.23
CA HIS A 357 15.74 18.59 22.42
C HIS A 357 17.11 19.25 22.31
N ILE A 358 17.26 20.28 21.48
CA ILE A 358 18.52 21.03 21.44
C ILE A 358 18.25 22.53 21.38
N SER A 359 18.67 23.24 22.42
CA SER A 359 18.63 24.70 22.51
C SER A 359 19.79 25.31 21.73
N GLY A 360 19.57 26.48 21.12
CA GLY A 360 20.57 27.15 20.27
C GLY A 360 20.49 26.77 18.79
N TYR A 361 19.29 26.52 18.26
CA TYR A 361 19.08 26.21 16.85
C TYR A 361 18.15 27.25 16.20
N LYS A 362 18.44 27.63 14.96
CA LYS A 362 17.63 28.52 14.13
C LYS A 362 16.91 27.71 13.06
N CYS A 363 15.64 28.02 12.79
CA CYS A 363 14.88 27.37 11.74
C CYS A 363 15.45 27.74 10.36
N LEU A 364 15.84 26.72 9.60
CA LEU A 364 16.44 26.86 8.26
C LEU A 364 15.33 26.88 7.20
N PHE A 365 14.47 25.86 7.20
CA PHE A 365 13.36 25.76 6.26
C PHE A 365 12.25 24.87 6.82
N ALA A 366 11.04 25.01 6.27
CA ALA A 366 9.90 24.16 6.56
C ALA A 366 9.43 23.43 5.30
N VAL A 367 8.95 22.19 5.47
CA VAL A 367 8.33 21.39 4.40
C VAL A 367 6.85 21.22 4.68
N ASP A 368 6.06 21.63 3.70
CA ASP A 368 4.63 21.50 3.70
C ASP A 368 4.18 20.05 3.53
N GLY A 369 3.23 19.62 4.35
CA GLY A 369 2.55 18.34 4.25
C GLY A 369 1.05 18.51 4.02
N PHE A 370 0.40 17.46 3.52
CA PHE A 370 -1.06 17.43 3.42
C PHE A 370 -1.72 17.62 4.79
N SER A 371 -2.66 18.56 4.90
CA SER A 371 -3.43 18.82 6.12
C SER A 371 -4.90 18.41 5.95
N ARG A 372 -5.61 18.98 4.98
CA ARG A 372 -7.02 18.67 4.72
C ARG A 372 -7.44 18.98 3.29
N ALA A 373 -8.54 18.36 2.83
CA ALA A 373 -9.21 18.74 1.61
C ALA A 373 -10.28 19.80 1.92
N LYS A 374 -10.28 20.92 1.19
CA LYS A 374 -11.23 22.03 1.31
C LYS A 374 -12.04 22.16 0.03
N ILE A 375 -13.36 22.20 0.15
CA ILE A 375 -14.24 22.52 -0.98
C ILE A 375 -14.23 24.04 -1.16
N GLN A 376 -14.04 24.49 -2.39
CA GLN A 376 -14.00 25.89 -2.76
C GLN A 376 -14.84 26.15 -4.02
N PRO A 377 -15.40 27.35 -4.19
CA PRO A 377 -16.26 27.67 -5.32
C PRO A 377 -15.52 27.86 -6.66
N ARG A 378 -14.17 27.88 -6.67
CA ARG A 378 -13.35 28.03 -7.88
C ARG A 378 -12.83 26.67 -8.35
N ILE A 379 -12.65 26.50 -9.66
CA ILE A 379 -12.04 25.29 -10.25
C ILE A 379 -10.52 25.30 -9.94
N PRO A 380 -9.95 24.18 -9.41
CA PRO A 380 -10.63 22.95 -9.03
C PRO A 380 -11.46 23.11 -7.76
N LEU A 381 -12.70 22.59 -7.79
CA LEU A 381 -13.71 22.69 -6.72
C LEU A 381 -13.23 22.08 -5.39
N LEU A 382 -12.22 21.21 -5.45
CA LEU A 382 -11.54 20.65 -4.29
C LEU A 382 -10.08 21.13 -4.32
N SER A 383 -9.66 21.80 -3.24
CA SER A 383 -8.28 22.19 -3.01
C SER A 383 -7.70 21.42 -1.83
N LEU A 384 -6.46 20.95 -1.98
CA LEU A 384 -5.74 20.29 -0.88
C LEU A 384 -4.92 21.36 -0.16
N VAL A 385 -5.31 21.63 1.09
CA VAL A 385 -4.59 22.55 1.96
C VAL A 385 -3.34 21.85 2.46
N LYS A 386 -2.19 22.47 2.18
CA LYS A 386 -0.90 22.08 2.73
C LYS A 386 -0.49 23.09 3.79
N GLU A 387 0.13 22.60 4.84
CA GLU A 387 0.62 23.39 5.96
C GLU A 387 2.02 22.88 6.33
N PRO A 388 2.90 23.73 6.88
CA PRO A 388 4.23 23.30 7.31
C PRO A 388 4.09 22.21 8.37
N LYS A 389 4.70 21.04 8.11
CA LYS A 389 4.64 19.87 9.01
C LYS A 389 6.00 19.46 9.56
N VAL A 390 7.07 19.67 8.79
CA VAL A 390 8.45 19.34 9.19
C VAL A 390 9.30 20.60 9.11
N PHE A 391 10.10 20.84 10.13
CA PHE A 391 10.97 22.01 10.24
C PHE A 391 12.41 21.54 10.40
N ALA A 392 13.30 22.02 9.54
CA ALA A 392 14.73 21.80 9.67
C ALA A 392 15.34 22.92 10.50
N HIS A 393 16.07 22.57 11.55
CA HIS A 393 16.74 23.53 12.43
C HIS A 393 18.26 23.34 12.37
N GLY A 394 19.01 24.43 12.29
CA GLY A 394 20.46 24.46 12.24
C GLY A 394 21.06 25.03 13.51
N ASN A 395 22.17 24.48 13.98
CA ASN A 395 22.85 24.95 15.18
C ASN A 395 23.38 26.38 14.96
N THR A 396 23.00 27.33 15.83
CA THR A 396 23.44 28.73 15.71
C THR A 396 24.91 28.94 16.06
N ARG A 397 25.57 27.93 16.65
CA ARG A 397 27.00 27.95 16.94
C ARG A 397 27.86 27.52 15.75
N ASP A 398 27.23 27.01 14.70
CA ASP A 398 27.92 26.56 13.49
C ASP A 398 27.83 27.67 12.41
N PRO A 399 28.93 28.40 12.15
CA PRO A 399 28.94 29.53 11.22
C PRO A 399 28.71 29.08 9.78
N ASP A 400 29.08 27.85 9.41
CA ASP A 400 28.92 27.34 8.06
C ASP A 400 27.44 27.12 7.73
N ILE A 401 26.65 26.62 8.70
CA ILE A 401 25.19 26.49 8.54
C ILE A 401 24.54 27.86 8.37
N LEU A 402 24.97 28.87 9.14
CA LEU A 402 24.42 30.22 9.08
C LEU A 402 24.83 31.01 7.85
N SER A 403 25.94 30.65 7.21
CA SER A 403 26.43 31.27 5.97
C SER A 403 25.63 30.86 4.73
N LEU A 404 24.95 29.71 4.78
CA LEU A 404 24.10 29.20 3.71
C LEU A 404 22.79 29.99 3.63
N ASN A 405 22.34 30.26 2.40
CA ASN A 405 21.12 31.01 2.16
C ASN A 405 19.90 30.09 2.24
N TRP A 406 19.28 30.02 3.41
CA TRP A 406 18.11 29.20 3.66
C TRP A 406 16.80 29.97 3.44
N PRO A 407 15.74 29.34 2.90
CA PRO A 407 14.46 30.01 2.62
C PRO A 407 13.72 30.49 3.88
N GLY A 408 14.16 30.09 5.08
CA GLY A 408 13.53 30.45 6.34
C GLY A 408 12.26 29.63 6.61
N CYS A 409 11.70 29.83 7.79
CA CYS A 409 10.45 29.21 8.20
C CYS A 409 9.34 30.28 8.23
N PRO A 410 8.10 29.92 7.87
CA PRO A 410 6.97 30.84 7.80
C PRO A 410 6.54 31.43 9.14
#